data_AF-A0A1F5RWJ1-F1
#
_entry.id   AF-A0A1F5RWJ1-F1
#
_cell.length_a   1.000
_cell.length_b   1.000
_cell.length_c   1.000
_cell.angle_alpha   90.00
_cell.angle_beta   90.00
_cell.angle_gamma   90.00
#
_symmetry.space_group_name_H-M   'P 1'
#
loop_
_entity.id
_entity.type
_entity.pdbx_description
1 polymer ?
#
loop_
_entity_poly.entity_id
_entity_poly.type
_entity_poly.pdbx_seq_one_letter_code
_entity_poly.pdbx_strand_id
1 'polypeptide(L)' 'MLNEKGLGLAIGVITAAYIFLMGLAAAWFGWGVDAVNLIATYYQGYGASFVGAIVGAVWGFVDGFICGWLIAWLYNKFSK' A
#
# COMPACT_ATOMS: atom_id res chain seq x y z
N MET A 1 -19.70 14.39 5.85
CA MET A 1 -18.68 14.42 4.78
C MET A 1 -17.41 13.82 5.33
N LEU A 2 -16.73 12.99 4.54
CA LEU A 2 -15.44 12.39 4.89
C LEU A 2 -14.33 13.44 4.74
N ASN A 3 -13.28 13.36 5.56
CA ASN A 3 -12.09 14.19 5.38
C ASN A 3 -11.12 13.48 4.43
N GLU A 4 -10.79 14.10 3.30
CA GLU A 4 -10.00 13.46 2.24
C GLU A 4 -8.56 13.18 2.67
N LYS A 5 -7.95 14.10 3.41
CA LYS A 5 -6.59 13.92 3.94
C LYS A 5 -6.57 12.86 5.03
N GLY A 6 -7.56 12.86 5.92
CA GLY A 6 -7.69 11.90 7.00
C GLY A 6 -7.86 10.47 6.48
N LEU A 7 -8.77 10.27 5.51
CA LEU A 7 -8.98 8.96 4.91
C LEU A 7 -7.77 8.50 4.08
N GLY A 8 -7.17 9.42 3.30
CA GLY A 8 -5.94 9.14 2.55
C GLY A 8 -4.81 8.68 3.48
N LEU A 9 -4.53 9.42 4.57
CA LEU A 9 -3.49 9.04 5.53
C LEU A 9 -3.77 7.68 6.18
N ALA A 10 -5.00 7.44 6.61
CA ALA A 10 -5.36 6.18 7.25
C ALA A 10 -5.15 4.97 6.32
N ILE A 11 -5.65 5.05 5.09
CA ILE A 11 -5.49 3.96 4.11
C ILE A 11 -4.03 3.82 3.71
N GLY A 12 -3.33 4.91 3.41
CA GLY A 12 -1.91 4.90 3.04
C GLY A 12 -1.02 4.25 4.09
N VAL A 13 -1.22 4.55 5.38
CA VAL A 13 -0.43 3.93 6.46
C VAL A 13 -0.72 2.43 6.57
N ILE A 14 -2.00 2.03 6.50
CA ILE A 14 -2.39 0.62 6.59
C ILE A 14 -1.82 -0.18 5.42
N THR A 15 -1.93 0.33 4.18
CA THR A 15 -1.41 -0.35 3.00
C THR A 15 0.12 -0.41 3.01
N ALA A 16 0.81 0.64 3.43
CA ALA A 16 2.26 0.64 3.59
C ALA A 16 2.73 -0.44 4.58
N ALA A 17 2.08 -0.51 5.75
CA ALA A 17 2.39 -1.53 6.76
C ALA A 17 2.10 -2.94 6.24
N TYR A 18 0.99 -3.14 5.54
CA TYR A 18 0.64 -4.43 4.96
C TYR A 18 1.66 -4.90 3.90
N ILE A 19 2.02 -4.04 2.94
CA ILE A 19 3.00 -4.36 1.90
C ILE A 19 4.39 -4.62 2.52
N PHE A 20 4.78 -3.84 3.52
CA PHE A 20 6.03 -4.08 4.26
C PHE A 20 6.05 -5.48 4.91
N LEU A 21 4.99 -5.83 5.63
CA LEU A 21 4.87 -7.12 6.31
C LEU A 21 4.84 -8.30 5.32
N MET A 22 4.20 -8.13 4.17
CA MET A 22 4.25 -9.13 3.09
C MET A 22 5.68 -9.35 2.59
N GLY A 23 6.42 -8.27 2.31
CA GLY A 23 7.80 -8.34 1.87
C GLY A 23 8.70 -9.03 2.89
N LEU A 24 8.54 -8.72 4.19
CA LEU A 24 9.27 -9.40 5.27
C LEU A 24 8.89 -10.87 5.40
N ALA A 25 7.60 -11.20 5.29
CA ALA A 25 7.15 -12.57 5.41
C ALA A 25 7.68 -13.45 4.27
N ALA A 26 7.72 -12.90 3.05
CA ALA A 26 8.35 -13.56 1.91
C ALA A 26 9.86 -13.70 2.11
N ALA A 27 10.53 -12.68 2.65
CA ALA A 27 11.97 -12.69 2.88
C ALA A 27 12.42 -13.69 3.95
N TRP A 28 11.67 -13.82 5.05
CA TRP A 28 12.09 -14.61 6.22
C TRP A 28 11.49 -16.01 6.26
N PHE A 29 10.27 -16.19 5.74
CA PHE A 29 9.55 -17.46 5.83
C PHE A 29 9.30 -18.09 4.46
N GLY A 30 9.67 -17.40 3.36
CA GLY A 30 9.32 -17.84 2.00
C GLY A 30 7.81 -17.82 1.73
N TRP A 31 7.03 -17.17 2.60
CA TRP A 31 5.57 -17.18 2.52
C TRP A 31 5.05 -16.00 1.69
N GLY A 32 4.22 -16.27 0.69
CA GLY A 32 3.63 -15.23 -0.15
C GLY A 32 4.57 -14.66 -1.23
N VAL A 33 5.66 -15.35 -1.58
CA VAL A 33 6.64 -14.92 -2.59
C VAL A 33 5.99 -14.61 -3.94
N ASP A 34 5.04 -15.45 -4.41
CA ASP A 34 4.35 -15.20 -5.68
C ASP A 34 3.50 -13.92 -5.66
N ALA A 35 2.89 -13.60 -4.51
CA ALA A 35 2.15 -12.36 -4.33
C ALA A 35 3.09 -11.15 -4.33
N VAL A 36 4.25 -11.25 -3.68
CA VAL A 36 5.30 -10.22 -3.74
C VAL A 36 5.78 -10.00 -5.17
N ASN A 37 6.04 -11.07 -5.92
CA ASN A 37 6.49 -11.01 -7.31
C ASN A 37 5.43 -10.38 -8.22
N LEU A 38 4.15 -10.71 -8.02
CA LEU A 38 3.05 -10.08 -8.75
C LEU A 38 2.99 -8.58 -8.49
N ILE A 39 3.06 -8.16 -7.23
CA ILE A 39 3.03 -6.73 -6.87
C ILE A 39 4.27 -6.00 -7.40
N ALA A 40 5.45 -6.64 -7.36
CA ALA A 40 6.69 -6.09 -7.88
C ALA A 40 6.66 -5.78 -9.39
N THR A 41 5.71 -6.36 -10.15
CA THR A 41 5.52 -6.00 -11.57
C THR A 41 5.14 -4.53 -11.77
N TYR A 42 4.50 -3.90 -10.77
CA TYR A 42 4.14 -2.48 -10.80
C TYR A 42 4.75 -1.68 -9.64
N TYR A 43 5.20 -2.31 -8.55
CA TYR A 43 6.02 -1.67 -7.51
C TYR A 43 7.50 -1.93 -7.75
N GLN A 44 8.09 -1.07 -8.58
CA GLN A 44 9.50 -1.19 -8.95
C GLN A 44 10.40 -1.11 -7.71
N GLY A 45 11.24 -2.13 -7.54
CA GLY A 45 12.13 -2.30 -6.38
C GLY A 45 11.51 -3.01 -5.17
N TYR A 46 10.22 -3.36 -5.21
CA TYR A 46 9.64 -4.27 -4.23
C TYR A 46 10.15 -5.70 -4.44
N GLY A 47 10.29 -6.46 -3.35
CA GLY A 47 10.77 -7.83 -3.41
C GLY A 47 10.91 -8.45 -2.03
N ALA A 48 11.16 -9.76 -2.01
CA ALA A 48 11.35 -10.58 -0.81
C ALA A 48 12.71 -10.32 -0.14
N SER A 49 12.96 -9.08 0.27
CA SER A 49 14.13 -8.65 1.04
C SER A 49 13.74 -7.49 1.95
N PHE A 50 14.55 -7.20 2.98
CA PHE A 50 14.27 -6.08 3.88
C PHE A 50 14.24 -4.72 3.15
N VAL A 51 15.22 -4.46 2.28
CA VAL A 51 15.27 -3.22 1.48
C VAL A 51 14.12 -3.18 0.48
N GLY A 52 13.83 -4.30 -0.19
CA GLY A 52 12.69 -4.40 -1.09
C GLY A 52 11.37 -4.11 -0.38
N ALA A 53 11.17 -4.65 0.83
CA ALA A 53 9.98 -4.38 1.64
C ALA A 53 9.82 -2.90 1.98
N ILE A 54 10.90 -2.18 2.30
CA ILE A 54 10.87 -0.72 2.52
C ILE A 54 10.41 0.02 1.25
N VAL A 55 10.95 -0.34 0.09
CA VAL A 55 10.54 0.24 -1.19
C VAL A 55 9.05 -0.03 -1.47
N GLY A 56 8.60 -1.26 -1.20
CA GLY A 56 7.19 -1.63 -1.28
C GLY A 56 6.31 -0.82 -0.33
N ALA A 57 6.76 -0.54 0.89
CA ALA A 57 6.01 0.27 1.86
C ALA A 57 5.81 1.71 1.36
N VAL A 58 6.82 2.30 0.72
CA VAL A 58 6.72 3.65 0.13
C VAL A 58 5.69 3.65 -1.00
N TRP A 59 5.76 2.69 -1.92
CA TRP A 59 4.75 2.54 -2.99
C TRP A 59 3.35 2.31 -2.43
N GLY A 60 3.21 1.39 -1.49
CA GLY A 60 1.94 1.08 -0.81
C GLY A 60 1.35 2.28 -0.09
N PHE A 61 2.18 3.14 0.50
CA PHE A 61 1.73 4.40 1.09
C PHE A 61 1.17 5.35 0.05
N VAL A 62 1.91 5.59 -1.03
CA VAL A 62 1.51 6.53 -2.09
C VAL A 62 0.20 6.09 -2.73
N ASP A 63 0.10 4.83 -3.14
CA ASP A 63 -1.09 4.28 -3.76
C ASP A 63 -2.29 4.25 -2.82
N GLY A 64 -2.08 3.79 -1.58
CA GLY A 64 -3.12 3.77 -0.56
C GLY A 64 -3.62 5.16 -0.22
N PHE A 65 -2.72 6.15 -0.12
CA PHE A 65 -3.08 7.54 0.13
C PHE A 65 -3.93 8.11 -1.00
N ILE A 66 -3.49 7.93 -2.25
CA ILE A 66 -4.22 8.42 -3.42
C ILE A 66 -5.60 7.76 -3.51
N CYS A 67 -5.67 6.44 -3.35
CA CYS A 67 -6.94 5.70 -3.33
C CYS A 67 -7.87 6.21 -2.22
N GLY A 68 -7.37 6.34 -0.99
CA GLY A 68 -8.18 6.79 0.14
C GLY A 68 -8.66 8.23 0.00
N TRP A 69 -7.81 9.11 -0.52
CA TRP A 69 -8.18 10.49 -0.85
C TRP A 69 -9.29 10.52 -1.91
N LEU A 70 -9.14 9.76 -3.00
CA LEU A 70 -10.13 9.67 -4.08
C LEU A 70 -11.46 9.10 -3.60
N ILE A 71 -11.45 8.09 -2.72
CA ILE A 71 -12.65 7.52 -2.11
C ILE A 71 -13.43 8.61 -1.35
N ALA A 72 -12.76 9.36 -0.46
CA ALA A 72 -13.40 10.42 0.29
C ALA A 72 -13.97 11.52 -0.63
N TRP A 73 -13.20 11.93 -1.64
CA TRP A 73 -13.61 12.94 -2.60
C TRP A 73 -14.85 12.51 -3.39
N LEU A 74 -14.84 11.30 -3.97
CA LEU A 74 -15.97 10.75 -4.72
C LEU A 74 -17.20 10.58 -3.84
N TYR A 75 -17.02 10.04 -2.63
CA TYR A 75 -18.11 9.88 -1.66
C TYR A 75 -18.77 11.21 -1.32
N ASN A 76 -17.97 12.25 -1.04
CA ASN A 76 -18.48 13.60 -0.77
C ASN A 76 -19.18 14.21 -1.99
N LYS A 77 -18.71 13.91 -3.20
CA LYS A 77 -19.32 14.39 -4.45
C LYS A 77 -20.67 13.73 -4.74
N PHE A 78 -20.84 12.45 -4.44
CA PHE A 78 -22.06 11.69 -4.72
C PHE A 78 -23.09 11.72 -3.60
N SER A 79 -22.65 11.92 -2.35
CA SER A 79 -23.55 12.02 -1.18
C SER A 79 -24.12 13.43 -1.00
N LYS A 80 -23.97 14.29 -2.00
CA LYS A 80 -24.49 15.65 -2.03
C LYS A 80 -25.82 15.70 -2.77
#